data_AF-A0A7R9IEK0-F1
#
_entry.id   AF-A0A7R9IEK0-F1
#
_cell.length_a   1.000
_cell.length_b   1.000
_cell.length_c   1.000
_cell.angle_alpha   90.00
_cell.angle_beta   90.00
_cell.angle_gamma   90.00
#
_symmetry.space_group_name_H-M   'P 1'
#
loop_
_entity.id
_entity.type
_entity.pdbx_description
1 polymer ?
#
loop_
_entity_poly.entity_id
_entity_poly.type
_entity_poly.pdbx_seq_one_letter_code
_entity_poly.pdbx_strand_id
1 'polypeptide(L)'
;MTWIVSNPFVLSANLHGGAVVASYPYDDSASGLDCCAESPTPDNDVFRHLASVYANAHPFMKTGVACPLDTFENGITNGALWYEVKGGMQDFNYLHSNCFEVTFELSCCKYPNASNMSYEWSNNKESLLSFMEAVHMGIKGVVMDHNGAGIQAAQIVVEGINHVVTTTNRGEYWRLLVPGNYQVAVTAWGYKPSNATPVTVVEGQVSWKNFTLEIDSSHSDVNLNNQVEIIFHPKMDENGFATPTTFKHHSNEELKEEMNALSTNYPSITRLYSIGTSVEGRDLLVLEVSDNPGVHEPGEPEFKYVANMHGNEVVGREMLLLLLKYLCENYGTNPQVTNLINTTRIHIMPTMNPDGYQRAQEEPETAAVMSWIKSYPFVLSANLHGGSLVANYPYDDNRSQTNGIPNPTPDDDVFKMLAKVYSNAHPTMHIPTPCKDQPREVFPDGIVNGANWYVVPGGMQDWNYLNSNCFEITIEMGCMKFPHASELQQYWLQNRLSLVSFIEAVHKGVSGFVRSTEGNGIANATISVFGIEHHVISAAAGDFWRLLLPGNYTITTSAHGYGTYLIFKKLYFKNIYYNSLIIFGTTWRSKPFPKLLVQHVN
;
A
#
# COMPACT_ATOMS: atom_id res chain seq x y z
N MET A 1 9.26 0.06 19.75
CA MET A 1 9.79 -0.67 18.58
C MET A 1 10.17 0.21 17.39
N THR A 2 9.55 1.38 17.16
CA THR A 2 9.90 2.29 16.04
C THR A 2 11.39 2.60 15.91
N TRP A 3 12.09 2.82 17.04
CA TRP A 3 13.53 3.07 17.05
C TRP A 3 14.36 1.91 16.45
N ILE A 4 13.98 0.66 16.74
CA ILE A 4 14.64 -0.55 16.22
C ILE A 4 14.45 -0.65 14.71
N VAL A 5 13.23 -0.44 14.23
CA VAL A 5 12.89 -0.58 12.79
C VAL A 5 13.40 0.60 11.96
N SER A 6 13.55 1.78 12.55
CA SER A 6 13.99 3.00 11.84
C SER A 6 15.51 3.16 11.77
N ASN A 7 16.27 2.31 12.46
CA ASN A 7 17.74 2.39 12.49
C ASN A 7 18.33 1.03 12.09
N PRO A 8 19.41 0.99 11.30
CA PRO A 8 19.99 -0.26 10.81
C PRO A 8 20.87 -0.92 11.88
N PHE A 9 20.29 -1.29 13.02
CA PHE A 9 21.00 -2.06 14.04
C PHE A 9 21.34 -3.45 13.52
N VAL A 10 22.55 -3.91 13.85
CA VAL A 10 23.09 -5.21 13.41
C VAL A 10 23.17 -6.18 14.57
N LEU A 11 23.61 -5.69 15.73
CA LEU A 11 23.78 -6.47 16.95
C LEU A 11 23.30 -5.63 18.13
N SER A 12 22.50 -6.22 19.00
CA SER A 12 22.04 -5.61 20.25
C SER A 12 22.13 -6.59 21.41
N ALA A 13 22.08 -6.04 22.62
CA ALA A 13 22.05 -6.81 23.86
C ALA A 13 21.00 -6.24 24.80
N ASN A 14 20.29 -7.14 25.48
CA ASN A 14 19.37 -6.79 26.56
C ASN A 14 19.96 -7.25 27.89
N LEU A 15 20.06 -6.36 28.88
CA LEU A 15 20.82 -6.62 30.12
C LEU A 15 19.87 -6.73 31.32
N HIS A 16 19.93 -7.85 32.03
CA HIS A 16 19.07 -8.17 33.16
C HIS A 16 19.86 -8.68 34.36
N GLY A 17 19.16 -8.89 35.47
CA GLY A 17 19.71 -9.53 36.65
C GLY A 17 18.66 -10.42 37.31
N GLY A 18 19.14 -11.37 38.10
CA GLY A 18 18.34 -12.45 38.66
C GLY A 18 18.94 -13.83 38.38
N ALA A 19 19.75 -13.94 37.32
CA ALA A 19 20.55 -15.12 37.00
C ALA A 19 21.93 -14.70 36.44
N VAL A 20 22.74 -15.69 36.06
CA VAL A 20 24.01 -15.46 35.32
C VAL A 20 24.05 -16.42 34.13
N VAL A 21 23.58 -15.95 32.98
CA VAL A 21 23.45 -16.72 31.73
C VAL A 21 23.33 -15.80 30.51
N ALA A 22 23.78 -16.26 29.34
CA ALA A 22 23.44 -15.67 28.05
C ALA A 22 22.27 -16.44 27.41
N SER A 23 21.11 -15.80 27.33
CA SER A 23 19.90 -16.34 26.71
C SER A 23 19.79 -15.92 25.25
N TYR A 24 19.69 -16.90 24.34
CA TYR A 24 19.61 -16.68 22.89
C TYR A 24 18.24 -17.10 22.32
N PRO A 25 17.78 -16.53 21.19
CA PRO A 25 16.42 -16.73 20.71
C PRO A 25 16.21 -18.12 20.08
N TYR A 26 14.98 -18.55 19.83
CA TYR A 26 13.74 -17.85 20.19
C TYR A 26 13.39 -17.97 21.67
N ASP A 27 12.74 -16.94 22.20
CA ASP A 27 12.11 -16.93 23.52
C ASP A 27 10.70 -17.55 23.48
N ASP A 28 10.02 -17.53 22.33
CA ASP A 28 8.74 -18.20 22.09
C ASP A 28 8.90 -19.60 21.46
N SER A 29 7.94 -20.50 21.71
CA SER A 29 7.92 -21.85 21.15
C SER A 29 6.54 -22.23 20.60
N ALA A 30 6.54 -22.97 19.49
CA ALA A 30 5.31 -23.57 18.95
C ALA A 30 4.83 -24.79 19.76
N SER A 31 5.51 -25.13 20.86
CA SER A 31 5.22 -26.34 21.65
C SER A 31 3.99 -26.19 22.54
N GLY A 32 3.60 -24.94 22.87
CA GLY A 32 2.53 -24.63 23.80
C GLY A 32 2.84 -25.01 25.26
N LEU A 33 4.13 -25.26 25.57
CA LEU A 33 4.63 -25.52 26.91
C LEU A 33 5.20 -24.23 27.51
N ASP A 34 5.08 -24.05 28.82
CA ASP A 34 5.62 -22.86 29.49
C ASP A 34 7.17 -22.85 29.58
N CYS A 35 7.84 -23.96 29.27
CA CYS A 35 9.31 -24.09 29.24
C CYS A 35 9.78 -25.35 28.50
N CYS A 36 11.11 -25.54 28.50
CA CYS A 36 11.74 -26.85 28.43
C CYS A 36 11.70 -27.52 27.04
N ALA A 37 11.42 -26.71 26.01
CA ALA A 37 11.55 -27.07 24.61
C ALA A 37 12.43 -26.03 23.89
N GLU A 38 13.50 -26.50 23.25
CA GLU A 38 14.36 -25.60 22.46
C GLU A 38 13.63 -25.13 21.20
N SER A 39 13.70 -23.83 20.93
CA SER A 39 13.10 -23.17 19.77
C SER A 39 14.22 -22.51 18.93
N PRO A 40 14.90 -23.27 18.05
CA PRO A 40 16.06 -22.75 17.33
C PRO A 40 15.64 -21.79 16.21
N THR A 41 16.40 -20.70 16.05
CA THR A 41 16.26 -19.79 14.90
C THR A 41 16.93 -20.39 13.64
N PRO A 42 16.61 -19.89 12.44
CA PRO A 42 17.38 -20.22 11.24
C PRO A 42 18.87 -19.91 11.37
N ASP A 43 19.25 -18.85 12.11
CA ASP A 43 20.64 -18.47 12.41
C ASP A 43 21.12 -19.01 13.78
N ASN A 44 20.62 -20.16 14.24
CA ASN A 44 20.91 -20.70 15.58
C ASN A 44 22.41 -20.76 15.91
N ASP A 45 23.25 -21.16 14.94
CA ASP A 45 24.70 -21.24 15.14
C ASP A 45 25.34 -19.88 15.42
N VAL A 46 24.84 -18.81 14.77
CA VAL A 46 25.29 -17.43 15.02
C VAL A 46 24.90 -17.00 16.43
N PHE A 47 23.66 -17.26 16.83
CA PHE A 47 23.18 -16.90 18.17
C PHE A 47 23.90 -17.66 19.29
N ARG A 48 24.13 -18.97 19.12
CA ARG A 48 24.93 -19.77 20.06
C ARG A 48 26.35 -19.27 20.15
N HIS A 49 26.96 -18.88 19.03
CA HIS A 49 28.29 -18.28 19.01
C HIS A 49 28.32 -16.95 19.75
N LEU A 50 27.40 -16.03 19.45
CA LEU A 50 27.28 -14.72 20.10
C LEU A 50 27.06 -14.83 21.62
N ALA A 51 26.19 -15.73 22.06
CA ALA A 51 25.98 -16.01 23.48
C ALA A 51 27.26 -16.57 24.13
N SER A 52 27.97 -17.47 23.44
CA SER A 52 29.23 -18.04 23.92
C SER A 52 30.35 -17.00 24.02
N VAL A 53 30.42 -16.02 23.11
CA VAL A 53 31.41 -14.93 23.16
C VAL A 53 31.30 -14.18 24.49
N TYR A 54 30.08 -13.80 24.88
CA TYR A 54 29.85 -13.13 26.17
C TYR A 54 30.15 -14.05 27.35
N ALA A 55 29.59 -15.28 27.33
CA ALA A 55 29.70 -16.22 28.43
C ALA A 55 31.15 -16.63 28.72
N ASN A 56 31.95 -16.92 27.68
CA ASN A 56 33.35 -17.35 27.80
C ASN A 56 34.27 -16.25 28.35
N ALA A 57 34.00 -14.99 27.99
CA ALA A 57 34.72 -13.84 28.51
C ALA A 57 34.35 -13.55 29.98
N HIS A 58 33.18 -13.99 30.44
CA HIS A 58 32.72 -13.74 31.80
C HIS A 58 33.36 -14.75 32.79
N PRO A 59 33.89 -14.32 33.96
CA PRO A 59 34.57 -15.22 34.88
C PRO A 59 33.70 -16.37 35.41
N PHE A 60 32.41 -16.08 35.69
CA PHE A 60 31.47 -17.03 36.29
C PHE A 60 30.45 -17.62 35.31
N MET A 61 29.89 -16.87 34.36
CA MET A 61 28.88 -17.37 33.42
C MET A 61 29.34 -18.64 32.69
N LYS A 62 30.58 -18.68 32.17
CA LYS A 62 31.17 -19.86 31.51
C LYS A 62 31.15 -21.16 32.32
N THR A 63 31.04 -21.09 33.65
CA THR A 63 31.01 -22.30 34.49
C THR A 63 29.64 -22.98 34.47
N GLY A 64 28.59 -22.24 34.11
CA GLY A 64 27.22 -22.70 34.08
C GLY A 64 26.54 -22.85 35.44
N VAL A 65 27.25 -22.64 36.55
CA VAL A 65 26.74 -22.84 37.93
C VAL A 65 27.03 -21.64 38.82
N ALA A 66 26.94 -20.44 38.23
CA ALA A 66 27.27 -19.19 38.91
C ALA A 66 26.28 -18.83 40.03
N CYS A 67 25.01 -19.25 39.93
CA CYS A 67 23.98 -19.03 40.94
C CYS A 67 23.54 -20.35 41.59
N PRO A 68 23.24 -20.39 42.92
CA PRO A 68 23.04 -21.65 43.65
C PRO A 68 21.90 -22.57 43.17
N LEU A 69 20.90 -22.03 42.46
CA LEU A 69 19.72 -22.78 42.00
C LEU A 69 19.67 -22.94 40.47
N ASP A 70 20.61 -22.34 39.74
CA ASP A 70 20.59 -22.31 38.29
C ASP A 70 21.72 -23.16 37.72
N THR A 71 21.45 -23.85 36.62
CA THR A 71 22.45 -24.61 35.87
C THR A 71 22.24 -24.40 34.39
N PHE A 72 23.21 -23.78 33.73
CA PHE A 72 23.19 -23.49 32.30
C PHE A 72 24.45 -24.04 31.65
N GLU A 73 24.33 -25.06 30.81
CA GLU A 73 25.51 -25.69 30.20
C GLU A 73 26.32 -24.67 29.39
N ASN A 74 27.63 -24.58 29.69
CA ASN A 74 28.54 -23.58 29.09
C ASN A 74 28.13 -22.10 29.31
N GLY A 75 27.20 -21.82 30.22
CA GLY A 75 26.74 -20.46 30.52
C GLY A 75 25.77 -19.86 29.50
N ILE A 76 25.20 -20.67 28.61
CA ILE A 76 24.24 -20.23 27.59
C ILE A 76 22.95 -21.04 27.67
N THR A 77 21.84 -20.46 27.20
CA THR A 77 20.57 -21.18 27.06
C THR A 77 19.75 -20.63 25.89
N ASN A 78 18.94 -21.46 25.25
CA ASN A 78 17.85 -20.96 24.42
C ASN A 78 16.74 -20.40 25.33
N GLY A 79 16.11 -19.28 24.93
CA GLY A 79 15.10 -18.59 25.72
C GLY A 79 13.90 -19.49 26.04
N ALA A 80 13.26 -20.03 25.00
CA ALA A 80 12.11 -20.94 25.13
C ALA A 80 12.43 -22.20 25.95
N LEU A 81 13.66 -22.72 25.84
CA LEU A 81 14.11 -23.84 26.66
C LEU A 81 14.12 -23.48 28.16
N TRP A 82 14.49 -22.25 28.50
CA TRP A 82 14.53 -21.79 29.89
C TRP A 82 13.12 -21.45 30.41
N TYR A 83 12.43 -20.52 29.77
CA TYR A 83 11.00 -20.22 29.98
C TYR A 83 10.44 -19.42 28.80
N GLU A 84 9.20 -19.70 28.41
CA GLU A 84 8.58 -19.10 27.23
C GLU A 84 8.21 -17.61 27.45
N VAL A 85 8.61 -16.72 26.55
CA VAL A 85 8.23 -15.29 26.56
C VAL A 85 7.68 -14.88 25.20
N LYS A 86 6.35 -14.75 25.12
CA LYS A 86 5.66 -14.30 23.90
C LYS A 86 5.87 -12.82 23.65
N GLY A 87 6.31 -12.49 22.44
CA GLY A 87 6.54 -11.10 22.04
C GLY A 87 7.75 -10.46 22.72
N GLY A 88 8.76 -11.27 23.09
CA GLY A 88 10.03 -10.78 23.60
C GLY A 88 10.72 -9.83 22.61
N MET A 89 11.47 -8.86 23.15
CA MET A 89 12.24 -7.90 22.34
C MET A 89 13.29 -8.61 21.48
N GLN A 90 13.84 -9.70 22.01
CA GLN A 90 14.85 -10.51 21.35
C GLN A 90 14.32 -11.15 20.05
N ASP A 91 13.17 -11.81 20.15
CA ASP A 91 12.45 -12.39 19.00
C ASP A 91 12.02 -11.31 18.00
N PHE A 92 11.52 -10.17 18.51
CA PHE A 92 11.11 -9.07 17.66
C PHE A 92 12.26 -8.51 16.82
N ASN A 93 13.42 -8.27 17.42
CA ASN A 93 14.60 -7.75 16.72
C ASN A 93 14.98 -8.66 15.55
N TYR A 94 15.01 -9.97 15.77
CA TYR A 94 15.39 -10.93 14.76
C TYR A 94 14.32 -11.15 13.67
N LEU A 95 13.02 -11.10 14.02
CA LEU A 95 11.93 -11.33 13.07
C LEU A 95 11.55 -10.10 12.24
N HIS A 96 11.73 -8.90 12.79
CA HIS A 96 11.20 -7.66 12.22
C HIS A 96 12.26 -6.61 11.90
N SER A 97 13.55 -6.94 12.06
CA SER A 97 14.66 -6.06 11.67
C SER A 97 15.89 -6.90 11.25
N ASN A 98 17.01 -6.24 10.93
CA ASN A 98 18.29 -6.92 10.68
C ASN A 98 19.09 -7.19 11.96
N CYS A 99 18.54 -6.90 13.15
CA CYS A 99 19.27 -6.87 14.41
C CYS A 99 19.27 -8.23 15.12
N PHE A 100 20.46 -8.71 15.45
CA PHE A 100 20.66 -9.92 16.25
C PHE A 100 20.73 -9.52 17.72
N GLU A 101 19.75 -9.93 18.53
CA GLU A 101 19.74 -9.62 19.95
C GLU A 101 20.03 -10.85 20.82
N VAL A 102 20.82 -10.66 21.87
CA VAL A 102 21.04 -11.66 22.92
C VAL A 102 20.73 -11.03 24.28
N THR A 103 20.03 -11.77 25.14
CA THR A 103 19.76 -11.33 26.51
C THR A 103 20.84 -11.84 27.46
N PHE A 104 21.42 -10.96 28.26
CA PHE A 104 22.44 -11.31 29.26
C PHE A 104 21.90 -11.06 30.66
N GLU A 105 21.86 -12.10 31.46
CA GLU A 105 21.63 -12.05 32.90
C GLU A 105 22.98 -11.90 33.59
N LEU A 106 23.20 -10.75 34.24
CA LEU A 106 24.53 -10.31 34.64
C LEU A 106 24.93 -10.69 36.06
N SER A 107 23.94 -10.99 36.92
CA SER A 107 24.18 -11.25 38.35
C SER A 107 23.02 -12.00 38.99
N CYS A 108 23.31 -12.84 39.99
CA CYS A 108 22.28 -13.60 40.72
C CYS A 108 21.31 -12.71 41.52
N CYS A 109 21.65 -11.44 41.75
CA CYS A 109 20.82 -10.51 42.49
C CYS A 109 20.21 -9.48 41.54
N LYS A 110 18.89 -9.48 41.38
CA LYS A 110 18.18 -8.51 40.52
C LYS A 110 18.42 -7.04 40.91
N TYR A 111 18.80 -6.80 42.17
CA TYR A 111 19.10 -5.47 42.68
C TYR A 111 20.31 -5.51 43.64
N PRO A 112 21.54 -5.60 43.11
CA PRO A 112 22.73 -5.72 43.94
C PRO A 112 22.96 -4.43 44.73
N ASN A 113 23.58 -4.54 45.91
CA ASN A 113 23.94 -3.37 46.71
C ASN A 113 24.95 -2.50 45.94
N ALA A 114 24.84 -1.18 46.08
CA ALA A 114 25.77 -0.21 45.50
C ALA A 114 27.25 -0.53 45.80
N SER A 115 27.56 -1.12 46.97
CA SER A 115 28.91 -1.56 47.33
C SER A 115 29.49 -2.63 46.39
N ASN A 116 28.63 -3.40 45.71
CA ASN A 116 29.03 -4.50 44.84
C ASN A 116 29.14 -4.08 43.36
N MET A 117 28.78 -2.84 43.00
CA MET A 117 28.78 -2.41 41.59
C MET A 117 30.16 -2.50 40.93
N SER A 118 31.24 -2.21 41.66
CA SER A 118 32.60 -2.35 41.14
C SER A 118 32.97 -3.80 40.83
N TYR A 119 32.43 -4.74 41.63
CA TYR A 119 32.61 -6.17 41.42
C TYR A 119 31.82 -6.65 40.21
N GLU A 120 30.53 -6.30 40.10
CA GLU A 120 29.70 -6.68 38.94
C GLU A 120 30.22 -6.07 37.63
N TRP A 121 30.68 -4.82 37.67
CA TRP A 121 31.35 -4.18 36.54
C TRP A 121 32.59 -4.96 36.11
N SER A 122 33.46 -5.31 37.06
CA SER A 122 34.71 -6.04 36.75
C SER A 122 34.44 -7.41 36.13
N ASN A 123 33.34 -8.07 36.52
CA ASN A 123 32.94 -9.36 35.96
C ASN A 123 32.42 -9.26 34.52
N ASN A 124 31.68 -8.18 34.19
CA ASN A 124 30.99 -8.04 32.92
C ASN A 124 31.74 -7.21 31.87
N LYS A 125 32.72 -6.40 32.29
CA LYS A 125 33.42 -5.45 31.41
C LYS A 125 34.03 -6.11 30.16
N GLU A 126 34.79 -7.20 30.31
CA GLU A 126 35.42 -7.88 29.16
C GLU A 126 34.38 -8.58 28.27
N SER A 127 33.31 -9.11 28.86
CA SER A 127 32.20 -9.72 28.11
C SER A 127 31.43 -8.72 27.27
N LEU A 128 31.13 -7.54 27.83
CA LEU A 128 30.48 -6.44 27.09
C LEU A 128 31.33 -6.00 25.90
N LEU A 129 32.63 -5.82 26.10
CA LEU A 129 33.55 -5.45 25.02
C LEU A 129 33.63 -6.53 23.94
N SER A 130 33.81 -7.79 24.35
CA SER A 130 33.91 -8.93 23.43
C SER A 130 32.64 -9.08 22.58
N PHE A 131 31.47 -8.87 23.18
CA PHE A 131 30.19 -8.91 22.46
C PHE A 131 30.05 -7.72 21.49
N MET A 132 30.44 -6.50 21.89
CA MET A 132 30.45 -5.35 20.99
C MET A 132 31.36 -5.58 19.78
N GLU A 133 32.54 -6.18 19.98
CA GLU A 133 33.48 -6.51 18.91
C GLU A 133 32.90 -7.54 17.91
N ALA A 134 32.02 -8.44 18.39
CA ALA A 134 31.38 -9.45 17.56
C ALA A 134 30.49 -8.86 16.44
N VAL A 135 30.08 -7.58 16.53
CA VAL A 135 29.34 -6.89 15.45
C VAL A 135 30.10 -6.87 14.12
N HIS A 136 31.41 -7.09 14.15
CA HIS A 136 32.27 -7.12 12.96
C HIS A 136 32.41 -8.51 12.31
N MET A 137 31.79 -9.55 12.85
CA MET A 137 31.79 -10.89 12.25
C MET A 137 30.91 -10.99 10.99
N GLY A 138 31.06 -12.08 10.26
CA GLY A 138 30.29 -12.33 9.04
C GLY A 138 30.75 -11.50 7.85
N ILE A 139 29.79 -11.05 7.05
CA ILE A 139 30.03 -10.33 5.79
C ILE A 139 29.31 -8.98 5.78
N LYS A 140 29.88 -8.01 5.08
CA LYS A 140 29.23 -6.71 4.84
C LYS A 140 29.58 -6.15 3.46
N GLY A 141 28.77 -5.22 2.97
CA GLY A 141 29.06 -4.54 1.73
C GLY A 141 27.92 -3.67 1.25
N VAL A 142 27.93 -3.38 -0.05
CA VAL A 142 26.94 -2.53 -0.71
C VAL A 142 26.36 -3.26 -1.91
N VAL A 143 25.04 -3.23 -2.05
CA VAL A 143 24.31 -3.66 -3.24
C VAL A 143 23.98 -2.44 -4.08
N MET A 144 24.41 -2.42 -5.33
CA MET A 144 24.23 -1.29 -6.25
C MET A 144 23.62 -1.71 -7.58
N ASP A 145 23.05 -0.76 -8.32
CA ASP A 145 22.72 -0.93 -9.73
C ASP A 145 23.96 -0.74 -10.63
N HIS A 146 23.79 -0.86 -11.95
CA HIS A 146 24.86 -0.64 -12.92
C HIS A 146 25.37 0.80 -13.00
N ASN A 147 24.60 1.76 -12.48
CA ASN A 147 24.96 3.18 -12.43
C ASN A 147 25.69 3.55 -11.13
N GLY A 148 25.86 2.59 -10.20
CA GLY A 148 26.49 2.79 -8.90
C GLY A 148 25.56 3.38 -7.84
N ALA A 149 24.24 3.40 -8.08
CA ALA A 149 23.25 3.79 -7.08
C ALA A 149 22.98 2.61 -6.13
N GLY A 150 22.95 2.87 -4.82
CA GLY A 150 22.64 1.86 -3.82
C GLY A 150 21.18 1.39 -3.92
N ILE A 151 20.96 0.07 -3.85
CA ILE A 151 19.62 -0.52 -3.95
C ILE A 151 19.08 -0.74 -2.54
N GLN A 152 18.02 -0.04 -2.17
CA GLN A 152 17.34 -0.18 -0.87
C GLN A 152 16.55 -1.48 -0.77
N ALA A 153 16.49 -2.05 0.44
CA ALA A 153 15.72 -3.26 0.76
C ALA A 153 16.04 -4.48 -0.11
N ALA A 154 17.22 -4.52 -0.73
CA ALA A 154 17.75 -5.72 -1.38
C ALA A 154 17.99 -6.79 -0.31
N GLN A 155 17.51 -7.99 -0.55
CA GLN A 155 17.59 -9.12 0.36
C GLN A 155 18.88 -9.91 0.11
N ILE A 156 19.68 -10.05 1.17
CA ILE A 156 20.89 -10.86 1.19
C ILE A 156 20.50 -12.27 1.63
N VAL A 157 20.59 -13.21 0.70
CA VAL A 157 20.18 -14.61 0.87
C VAL A 157 21.42 -15.47 1.03
N VAL A 158 21.44 -16.30 2.08
CA VAL A 158 22.51 -17.27 2.33
C VAL A 158 21.94 -18.66 2.14
N GLU A 159 22.52 -19.44 1.23
CA GLU A 159 22.05 -20.80 0.96
C GLU A 159 22.11 -21.67 2.23
N GLY A 160 21.00 -22.35 2.53
CA GLY A 160 20.87 -23.20 3.72
C GLY A 160 20.44 -22.47 5.00
N ILE A 161 20.35 -21.14 5.00
CA ILE A 161 19.85 -20.36 6.14
C ILE A 161 18.54 -19.68 5.78
N ASN A 162 17.45 -20.10 6.42
CA ASN A 162 16.10 -19.58 6.15
C ASN A 162 15.81 -18.25 6.86
N HIS A 163 16.71 -17.28 6.71
CA HIS A 163 16.55 -15.91 7.20
C HIS A 163 17.41 -14.95 6.36
N VAL A 164 16.82 -13.82 5.98
CA VAL A 164 17.42 -12.81 5.10
C VAL A 164 17.64 -11.51 5.86
N VAL A 165 18.68 -10.76 5.46
CA VAL A 165 18.87 -9.38 5.90
C VAL A 165 18.71 -8.43 4.72
N THR A 166 18.26 -7.21 4.99
CA THR A 166 17.93 -6.22 3.95
C THR A 166 18.93 -5.06 3.92
N THR A 167 19.12 -4.44 2.76
CA THR A 167 19.99 -3.27 2.63
C THR A 167 19.33 -1.97 3.11
N THR A 168 20.15 -1.02 3.57
CA THR A 168 19.74 0.36 3.87
C THR A 168 19.35 1.14 2.60
N ASN A 169 18.87 2.37 2.76
CA ASN A 169 18.62 3.30 1.65
C ASN A 169 19.87 3.63 0.80
N ARG A 170 21.08 3.31 1.28
CA ARG A 170 22.34 3.45 0.53
C ARG A 170 22.83 2.13 -0.05
N GLY A 171 22.04 1.06 0.03
CA GLY A 171 22.43 -0.27 -0.41
C GLY A 171 23.35 -1.01 0.56
N GLU A 172 23.63 -0.48 1.74
CA GLU A 172 24.57 -1.08 2.70
C GLU A 172 23.91 -2.26 3.42
N TYR A 173 24.67 -3.33 3.67
CA TYR A 173 24.19 -4.46 4.46
C TYR A 173 25.29 -5.02 5.38
N TRP A 174 24.84 -5.67 6.45
CA TRP A 174 25.67 -6.43 7.39
C TRP A 174 24.96 -7.75 7.69
N ARG A 175 25.63 -8.86 7.40
CA ARG A 175 25.10 -10.22 7.60
C ARG A 175 26.05 -10.97 8.51
N LEU A 176 25.69 -11.08 9.79
CA LEU A 176 26.45 -11.84 10.77
C LEU A 176 26.42 -13.33 10.39
N LEU A 177 27.59 -13.94 10.33
CA LEU A 177 27.81 -15.35 10.01
C LEU A 177 29.00 -15.84 10.83
N VAL A 178 28.94 -17.09 11.29
CA VAL A 178 30.08 -17.75 11.92
C VAL A 178 31.17 -18.06 10.88
N PRO A 179 32.42 -18.33 11.28
CA PRO A 179 33.46 -18.73 10.34
C PRO A 179 33.06 -19.97 9.52
N GLY A 180 33.18 -19.89 8.19
CA GLY A 180 32.65 -20.92 7.30
C GLY A 180 32.70 -20.52 5.82
N ASN A 181 32.26 -21.44 4.96
CA ASN A 181 32.08 -21.18 3.52
C ASN A 181 30.60 -21.15 3.20
N TYR A 182 30.15 -20.08 2.54
CA TYR A 182 28.76 -19.81 2.24
C TYR A 182 28.57 -19.52 0.75
N GLN A 183 27.37 -19.80 0.25
CA GLN A 183 26.89 -19.29 -1.03
C GLN A 183 25.90 -18.17 -0.75
N VAL A 184 26.20 -16.98 -1.29
CA VAL A 184 25.42 -15.78 -1.02
C VAL A 184 24.88 -15.24 -2.33
N ALA A 185 23.58 -15.05 -2.39
CA ALA A 185 22.87 -14.41 -3.49
C ALA A 185 22.18 -13.14 -2.98
N VAL A 186 21.86 -12.24 -3.89
CA VAL A 186 21.13 -11.01 -3.60
C VAL A 186 19.96 -10.92 -4.54
N THR A 187 18.81 -10.63 -3.97
CA THR A 187 17.59 -10.35 -4.74
C THR A 187 17.11 -8.96 -4.38
N ALA A 188 16.56 -8.23 -5.34
CA ALA A 188 15.94 -6.94 -5.09
C ALA A 188 14.79 -6.76 -6.08
N TRP A 189 13.71 -6.13 -5.62
CA TRP A 189 12.55 -5.89 -6.47
C TRP A 189 12.92 -4.97 -7.65
N GLY A 190 12.47 -5.32 -8.86
CA GLY A 190 12.84 -4.62 -10.10
C GLY A 190 14.21 -5.00 -10.68
N TYR A 191 14.92 -5.95 -10.05
CA TYR A 191 16.22 -6.43 -10.51
C TYR A 191 16.26 -7.95 -10.67
N LYS A 192 17.06 -8.42 -11.62
CA LYS A 192 17.37 -9.84 -11.74
C LYS A 192 18.18 -10.28 -10.51
N PRO A 193 17.85 -11.45 -9.92
CA PRO A 193 18.67 -12.05 -8.88
C PRO A 193 20.13 -12.16 -9.28
N SER A 194 21.04 -11.91 -8.34
CA SER A 194 22.44 -12.21 -8.57
C SER A 194 22.69 -13.72 -8.57
N ASN A 195 23.74 -14.15 -9.26
CA ASN A 195 24.23 -15.52 -9.13
C ASN A 195 24.71 -15.77 -7.70
N ALA A 196 24.42 -16.97 -7.19
CA ALA A 196 24.99 -17.45 -5.94
C ALA A 196 26.52 -17.37 -6.01
N THR A 197 27.09 -16.58 -5.12
CA THR A 197 28.52 -16.26 -5.11
C THR A 197 29.17 -16.84 -3.86
N PRO A 198 30.28 -17.59 -3.98
CA PRO A 198 30.94 -18.16 -2.82
C PRO A 198 31.62 -17.07 -2.00
N VAL A 199 31.44 -17.14 -0.68
CA VAL A 199 32.05 -16.25 0.31
C VAL A 199 32.60 -17.06 1.47
N THR A 200 33.85 -16.80 1.84
CA THR A 200 34.49 -17.41 3.01
C THR A 200 34.54 -16.39 4.14
N VAL A 201 33.95 -16.73 5.29
CA VAL A 201 34.02 -15.95 6.52
C VAL A 201 35.14 -16.53 7.38
N VAL A 202 36.09 -15.69 7.75
CA VAL A 202 37.25 -16.07 8.58
C VAL A 202 37.16 -15.35 9.91
N GLU A 203 37.46 -16.08 10.99
CA GLU A 203 37.46 -15.54 12.35
C GLU A 203 38.41 -14.34 12.48
N GLY A 204 37.94 -13.27 13.11
CA GLY A 204 38.72 -12.04 13.33
C GLY A 204 39.02 -11.21 12.07
N GLN A 205 38.44 -11.56 10.90
CA GLN A 205 38.63 -10.81 9.66
C GLN A 205 37.33 -10.22 9.12
N VAL A 206 37.41 -8.97 8.68
CA VAL A 206 36.28 -8.30 8.04
C VAL A 206 36.13 -8.78 6.59
N SER A 207 35.03 -9.48 6.30
CA SER A 207 34.75 -10.00 4.96
C SER A 207 33.87 -9.03 4.16
N TRP A 208 34.45 -8.35 3.18
CA TRP A 208 33.72 -7.44 2.29
C TRP A 208 33.19 -8.15 1.06
N LYS A 209 31.91 -7.95 0.74
CA LYS A 209 31.32 -8.44 -0.50
C LYS A 209 30.31 -7.43 -1.05
N ASN A 210 30.57 -6.88 -2.23
CA ASN A 210 29.62 -6.03 -2.92
C ASN A 210 28.88 -6.84 -3.99
N PHE A 211 27.66 -6.40 -4.30
CA PHE A 211 26.85 -6.95 -5.36
C PHE A 211 26.38 -5.84 -6.30
N THR A 212 26.30 -6.16 -7.58
CA THR A 212 25.71 -5.30 -8.59
C THR A 212 24.59 -6.06 -9.24
N LEU A 213 23.39 -5.47 -9.27
CA LEU A 213 22.22 -6.10 -9.88
C LEU A 213 21.87 -5.45 -11.22
N GLU A 214 21.34 -6.26 -12.12
CA GLU A 214 20.79 -5.82 -13.41
C GLU A 214 19.31 -5.54 -13.26
N ILE A 215 18.82 -4.43 -13.82
CA ILE A 215 17.38 -4.16 -13.86
C ILE A 215 16.70 -5.27 -14.65
N ASP A 216 15.61 -5.80 -14.11
CA ASP A 216 14.83 -6.82 -14.80
C ASP A 216 13.89 -6.17 -15.83
N SER A 217 14.40 -6.02 -17.05
CA SER A 217 13.65 -5.53 -18.20
C SER A 217 12.47 -6.44 -18.61
N SER A 218 12.32 -7.63 -18.00
CA SER A 218 11.24 -8.57 -18.32
C SER A 218 9.86 -8.19 -17.79
N HIS A 219 9.75 -7.09 -17.01
CA HIS A 219 8.46 -6.46 -16.70
C HIS A 219 7.79 -5.76 -17.90
N SER A 220 8.37 -5.88 -19.11
CA SER A 220 7.77 -5.34 -20.33
C SER A 220 7.08 -6.35 -21.25
N ASP A 221 7.26 -7.68 -21.12
CA ASP A 221 6.54 -8.66 -21.98
C ASP A 221 6.93 -10.11 -21.65
N VAL A 222 6.12 -10.93 -20.94
CA VAL A 222 6.32 -12.40 -20.91
C VAL A 222 4.98 -13.12 -20.58
N ASN A 223 4.20 -13.63 -21.53
CA ASN A 223 4.30 -14.94 -22.20
C ASN A 223 4.75 -16.14 -21.33
N LEU A 224 3.76 -16.83 -20.76
CA LEU A 224 3.87 -18.08 -20.01
C LEU A 224 4.72 -19.15 -20.72
N ASN A 225 5.88 -19.48 -20.16
CA ASN A 225 6.45 -20.83 -20.27
C ASN A 225 7.24 -21.18 -19.00
N ASN A 226 6.87 -22.33 -18.43
CA ASN A 226 7.28 -22.88 -17.14
C ASN A 226 8.79 -22.90 -16.88
N GLN A 227 9.24 -22.09 -15.91
CA GLN A 227 10.19 -22.50 -14.87
C GLN A 227 9.69 -21.89 -13.54
N VAL A 228 9.46 -22.73 -12.53
CA VAL A 228 8.98 -22.29 -11.23
C VAL A 228 10.19 -21.79 -10.43
N GLU A 229 10.46 -20.49 -10.47
CA GLU A 229 11.24 -19.80 -9.44
C GLU A 229 10.39 -19.68 -8.18
N ILE A 230 10.86 -20.22 -7.06
CA ILE A 230 10.20 -20.05 -5.76
C ILE A 230 10.58 -18.67 -5.24
N ILE A 231 9.79 -17.66 -5.58
CA ILE A 231 9.86 -16.32 -4.99
C ILE A 231 9.20 -16.40 -3.60
N PHE A 232 9.99 -16.24 -2.53
CA PHE A 232 9.46 -16.14 -1.16
C PHE A 232 8.85 -14.76 -0.96
N HIS A 233 7.55 -14.63 -1.18
CA HIS A 233 6.79 -13.44 -0.80
C HIS A 233 6.55 -13.44 0.71
N PRO A 234 6.54 -12.27 1.39
CA PRO A 234 6.03 -12.16 2.74
C PRO A 234 4.64 -12.79 2.79
N LYS A 235 4.43 -13.74 3.70
CA LYS A 235 3.12 -14.35 3.86
C LYS A 235 2.17 -13.28 4.39
N MET A 236 1.25 -12.82 3.54
CA MET A 236 0.21 -11.87 3.95
C MET A 236 -0.61 -12.48 5.09
N ASP A 237 -0.96 -11.65 6.07
CA ASP A 237 -1.90 -12.03 7.10
C ASP A 237 -3.33 -12.23 6.53
N GLU A 238 -4.26 -12.65 7.37
CA GLU A 238 -5.67 -12.82 6.97
C GLU A 238 -6.34 -11.53 6.49
N ASN A 239 -5.80 -10.37 6.87
CA ASN A 239 -6.29 -9.05 6.52
C ASN A 239 -5.66 -8.51 5.22
N GLY A 240 -4.65 -9.21 4.67
CA GLY A 240 -3.96 -8.87 3.42
C GLY A 240 -2.76 -7.94 3.60
N PHE A 241 -2.17 -7.87 4.79
CA PHE A 241 -1.01 -7.04 5.09
C PHE A 241 0.25 -7.89 5.27
N ALA A 242 1.39 -7.35 4.82
CA ALA A 242 2.70 -7.95 4.99
C ALA A 242 3.29 -7.65 6.38
N THR A 243 2.88 -6.54 6.99
CA THR A 243 3.31 -6.15 8.33
C THR A 243 2.13 -6.11 9.31
N PRO A 244 2.36 -6.39 10.62
CA PRO A 244 1.31 -6.33 11.62
C PRO A 244 0.59 -4.99 11.59
N THR A 245 -0.73 -5.02 11.42
CA THR A 245 -1.55 -3.81 11.25
C THR A 245 -2.40 -3.59 12.49
N THR A 246 -2.33 -2.37 13.04
CA THR A 246 -3.14 -1.98 14.20
C THR A 246 -4.39 -1.25 13.71
N PHE A 247 -5.56 -1.79 14.02
CA PHE A 247 -6.85 -1.19 13.70
C PHE A 247 -7.24 -0.21 14.82
N LYS A 248 -6.95 1.08 14.60
CA LYS A 248 -7.26 2.17 15.53
C LYS A 248 -7.73 3.41 14.77
N HIS A 249 -8.34 4.35 15.49
CA HIS A 249 -8.61 5.69 14.99
C HIS A 249 -7.34 6.52 15.06
N HIS A 250 -6.94 7.14 13.95
CA HIS A 250 -5.72 7.95 13.88
C HIS A 250 -6.03 9.42 14.10
N SER A 251 -5.27 10.09 14.98
CA SER A 251 -5.28 11.55 15.07
C SER A 251 -4.81 12.20 13.75
N ASN A 252 -4.93 13.52 13.61
CA ASN A 252 -4.41 14.20 12.41
C ASN A 252 -2.88 14.07 12.30
N GLU A 253 -2.20 14.08 13.44
CA GLU A 253 -0.76 13.90 13.57
C GLU A 253 -0.38 12.46 13.22
N GLU A 254 -1.03 11.46 13.81
CA GLU A 254 -0.76 10.05 13.52
C GLU A 254 -1.05 9.70 12.05
N LEU A 255 -2.15 10.21 11.48
CA LEU A 255 -2.47 10.01 10.05
C LEU A 255 -1.40 10.61 9.15
N LYS A 256 -0.93 11.82 9.47
CA LYS A 256 0.17 12.45 8.74
C LYS A 256 1.46 11.65 8.86
N GLU A 257 1.78 11.13 10.05
CA GLU A 257 2.96 10.28 10.27
C GLU A 257 2.90 8.99 9.45
N GLU A 258 1.76 8.31 9.44
CA GLU A 258 1.55 7.08 8.65
C GLU A 258 1.65 7.34 7.14
N MET A 259 1.03 8.42 6.63
CA MET A 259 1.15 8.78 5.21
C MET A 259 2.61 9.13 4.83
N ASN A 260 3.35 9.81 5.72
CA ASN A 260 4.78 10.08 5.50
C ASN A 260 5.61 8.79 5.52
N ALA A 261 5.31 7.87 6.44
CA ALA A 261 5.99 6.59 6.54
C ALA A 261 5.77 5.75 5.27
N LEU A 262 4.53 5.66 4.77
CA LEU A 262 4.22 5.00 3.50
C LEU A 262 4.98 5.66 2.34
N SER A 263 4.96 7.00 2.24
CA SER A 263 5.67 7.68 1.16
C SER A 263 7.18 7.50 1.21
N THR A 264 7.75 7.39 2.40
CA THR A 264 9.20 7.19 2.62
C THR A 264 9.62 5.75 2.37
N ASN A 265 8.78 4.78 2.70
CA ASN A 265 9.07 3.36 2.56
C ASN A 265 8.81 2.84 1.14
N TYR A 266 7.91 3.48 0.40
CA TYR A 266 7.55 3.10 -0.98
C TYR A 266 7.72 4.25 -1.98
N PRO A 267 8.87 4.95 -2.02
CA PRO A 267 9.04 6.18 -2.77
C PRO A 267 9.01 5.97 -4.30
N SER A 268 9.27 4.74 -4.77
CA SER A 268 9.21 4.41 -6.19
C SER A 268 7.79 4.40 -6.74
N ILE A 269 6.79 4.23 -5.87
CA ILE A 269 5.39 4.13 -6.27
C ILE A 269 4.46 5.14 -5.59
N THR A 270 4.99 6.04 -4.76
CA THR A 270 4.17 6.98 -4.00
C THR A 270 4.71 8.39 -4.02
N ARG A 271 3.78 9.34 -3.87
CA ARG A 271 4.11 10.76 -3.69
C ARG A 271 3.11 11.44 -2.77
N LEU A 272 3.56 11.86 -1.60
CA LEU A 272 2.77 12.66 -0.66
C LEU A 272 2.81 14.14 -1.05
N TYR A 273 1.65 14.78 -1.12
CA TYR A 273 1.55 16.22 -1.32
C TYR A 273 0.32 16.80 -0.60
N SER A 274 0.30 18.13 -0.45
CA SER A 274 -0.84 18.86 0.11
C SER A 274 -1.54 19.66 -0.99
N ILE A 275 -2.88 19.69 -0.99
CA ILE A 275 -3.67 20.51 -1.93
C ILE A 275 -4.08 21.87 -1.37
N GLY A 276 -3.71 22.16 -0.12
CA GLY A 276 -4.10 23.36 0.60
C GLY A 276 -4.13 23.12 2.10
N THR A 277 -4.72 24.04 2.84
CA THR A 277 -4.90 23.90 4.28
C THR A 277 -6.35 24.15 4.68
N SER A 278 -6.78 23.52 5.77
CA SER A 278 -8.06 23.79 6.44
C SER A 278 -8.10 25.19 7.09
N VAL A 279 -9.21 25.57 7.74
CA VAL A 279 -9.33 26.85 8.48
C VAL A 279 -8.22 27.00 9.50
N GLU A 280 -7.93 25.92 10.21
CA GLU A 280 -6.98 25.90 11.31
C GLU A 280 -5.53 25.67 10.84
N GLY A 281 -5.29 25.68 9.52
CA GLY A 281 -3.95 25.56 8.94
C GLY A 281 -3.43 24.12 8.90
N ARG A 282 -4.31 23.11 8.92
CA ARG A 282 -3.90 21.70 8.76
C ARG A 282 -3.81 21.35 7.28
N ASP A 283 -2.76 20.64 6.89
CA ASP A 283 -2.56 20.21 5.50
C ASP A 283 -3.67 19.29 5.03
N LEU A 284 -4.18 19.53 3.82
CA LEU A 284 -5.09 18.63 3.10
C LEU A 284 -4.27 17.65 2.28
N LEU A 285 -3.83 16.58 2.95
CA LEU A 285 -2.87 15.62 2.40
C LEU A 285 -3.51 14.63 1.43
N VAL A 286 -2.79 14.37 0.35
CA VAL A 286 -3.09 13.34 -0.65
C VAL A 286 -1.86 12.48 -0.84
N LEU A 287 -2.03 11.16 -0.74
CA LEU A 287 -1.00 10.21 -1.15
C LEU A 287 -1.35 9.68 -2.54
N GLU A 288 -0.50 10.01 -3.49
CA GLU A 288 -0.53 9.47 -4.85
C GLU A 288 0.14 8.10 -4.88
N VAL A 289 -0.43 7.15 -5.63
CA VAL A 289 0.09 5.80 -5.86
C VAL A 289 0.03 5.46 -7.35
N SER A 290 1.17 5.20 -7.98
CA SER A 290 1.37 4.86 -9.41
C SER A 290 2.79 4.32 -9.58
N ASP A 291 3.10 3.56 -10.63
CA ASP A 291 4.49 3.18 -10.96
C ASP A 291 5.34 4.36 -11.49
N ASN A 292 4.73 5.52 -11.79
CA ASN A 292 5.42 6.74 -12.18
C ASN A 292 4.93 7.99 -11.42
N PRO A 293 5.13 8.07 -10.09
CA PRO A 293 4.52 9.10 -9.27
C PRO A 293 5.07 10.51 -9.58
N GLY A 294 4.16 11.48 -9.65
CA GLY A 294 4.40 12.89 -9.93
C GLY A 294 4.17 13.30 -11.38
N VAL A 295 3.97 12.35 -12.29
CA VAL A 295 3.80 12.61 -13.72
C VAL A 295 2.52 11.93 -14.21
N HIS A 296 1.73 12.67 -14.99
CA HIS A 296 0.61 12.08 -15.71
C HIS A 296 1.14 11.40 -16.99
N GLU A 297 0.90 10.10 -17.13
CA GLU A 297 1.30 9.34 -18.31
C GLU A 297 0.17 9.29 -19.35
N PRO A 298 0.42 9.68 -20.62
CA PRO A 298 -0.65 9.74 -21.61
C PRO A 298 -1.35 8.39 -21.82
N GLY A 299 -2.67 8.35 -21.63
CA GLY A 299 -3.48 7.13 -21.72
C GLY A 299 -3.68 6.38 -20.39
N GLU A 300 -2.95 6.75 -19.34
CA GLU A 300 -3.15 6.27 -17.97
C GLU A 300 -4.27 7.07 -17.28
N PRO A 301 -5.39 6.44 -16.87
CA PRO A 301 -6.47 7.13 -16.19
C PRO A 301 -6.07 7.61 -14.78
N GLU A 302 -6.55 8.80 -14.44
CA GLU A 302 -6.46 9.36 -13.09
C GLU A 302 -7.70 8.97 -12.27
N PHE A 303 -7.50 8.34 -11.11
CA PHE A 303 -8.54 7.95 -10.16
C PHE A 303 -8.37 8.71 -8.84
N LYS A 304 -9.48 9.01 -8.14
CA LYS A 304 -9.39 9.49 -6.75
C LYS A 304 -10.39 8.89 -5.77
N TYR A 305 -9.95 8.77 -4.52
CA TYR A 305 -10.82 8.60 -3.35
C TYR A 305 -10.70 9.79 -2.41
N VAL A 306 -11.83 10.25 -1.90
CA VAL A 306 -11.91 11.31 -0.87
C VAL A 306 -12.74 10.80 0.29
N ALA A 307 -12.34 11.06 1.53
CA ALA A 307 -13.13 10.68 2.70
C ALA A 307 -13.18 11.77 3.75
N ASN A 308 -14.09 11.58 4.71
CA ASN A 308 -14.16 12.36 5.94
C ASN A 308 -14.28 13.87 5.66
N MET A 309 -15.17 14.21 4.71
CA MET A 309 -15.64 15.58 4.52
C MET A 309 -16.59 16.01 5.63
N HIS A 310 -17.38 15.06 6.16
CA HIS A 310 -18.01 15.20 7.46
C HIS A 310 -17.08 14.61 8.51
N GLY A 311 -16.57 15.45 9.41
CA GLY A 311 -15.54 15.05 10.35
C GLY A 311 -15.89 13.87 11.26
N ASN A 312 -17.17 13.68 11.60
CA ASN A 312 -17.64 12.57 12.44
C ASN A 312 -17.92 11.27 11.67
N GLU A 313 -17.72 11.24 10.35
CA GLU A 313 -17.85 10.05 9.51
C GLU A 313 -16.46 9.45 9.27
N VAL A 314 -16.03 8.60 10.21
CA VAL A 314 -14.62 8.23 10.40
C VAL A 314 -14.22 6.97 9.64
N VAL A 315 -15.19 6.11 9.29
CA VAL A 315 -14.90 4.84 8.59
C VAL A 315 -14.11 5.09 7.31
N GLY A 316 -14.53 6.04 6.47
CA GLY A 316 -13.83 6.36 5.22
C GLY A 316 -12.37 6.80 5.44
N ARG A 317 -12.10 7.57 6.50
CA ARG A 317 -10.75 8.03 6.85
C ARG A 317 -9.81 6.86 7.08
N GLU A 318 -10.23 5.93 7.95
CA GLU A 318 -9.41 4.78 8.32
C GLU A 318 -9.33 3.75 7.18
N MET A 319 -10.41 3.54 6.43
CA MET A 319 -10.40 2.63 5.28
C MET A 319 -9.44 3.08 4.18
N LEU A 320 -9.34 4.39 3.93
CA LEU A 320 -8.39 4.92 2.94
C LEU A 320 -6.94 4.85 3.40
N LEU A 321 -6.66 5.03 4.69
CA LEU A 321 -5.32 4.83 5.23
C LEU A 321 -4.88 3.35 5.15
N LEU A 322 -5.78 2.43 5.47
CA LEU A 322 -5.56 0.99 5.31
C LEU A 322 -5.40 0.58 3.85
N LEU A 323 -6.18 1.17 2.93
CA LEU A 323 -6.06 0.94 1.49
C LEU A 323 -4.69 1.37 0.97
N LEU A 324 -4.18 2.52 1.38
CA LEU A 324 -2.84 2.99 1.01
C LEU A 324 -1.77 1.99 1.44
N LYS A 325 -1.82 1.52 2.69
CA LYS A 325 -0.92 0.48 3.19
C LYS A 325 -1.04 -0.82 2.38
N TYR A 326 -2.27 -1.26 2.11
CA TYR A 326 -2.55 -2.46 1.33
C TYR A 326 -1.96 -2.39 -0.08
N LEU A 327 -2.19 -1.28 -0.80
CA LEU A 327 -1.64 -1.05 -2.14
C LEU A 327 -0.12 -1.12 -2.13
N CYS A 328 0.53 -0.45 -1.17
CA CYS A 328 1.99 -0.43 -1.06
C CYS A 328 2.57 -1.82 -0.75
N GLU A 329 2.03 -2.52 0.25
CA GLU A 329 2.56 -3.82 0.69
C GLU A 329 2.28 -4.95 -0.33
N ASN A 330 1.23 -4.82 -1.14
CA ASN A 330 0.86 -5.82 -2.14
C ASN A 330 1.44 -5.54 -3.53
N TYR A 331 2.10 -4.40 -3.75
CA TYR A 331 2.75 -4.09 -5.02
C TYR A 331 3.93 -5.03 -5.28
N GLY A 332 3.99 -5.62 -6.47
CA GLY A 332 5.00 -6.62 -6.86
C GLY A 332 4.76 -8.03 -6.34
N THR A 333 3.78 -8.25 -5.45
CA THR A 333 3.46 -9.56 -4.88
C THR A 333 2.07 -10.05 -5.27
N ASN A 334 1.08 -9.15 -5.26
CA ASN A 334 -0.26 -9.41 -5.73
C ASN A 334 -0.41 -8.93 -7.18
N PRO A 335 -0.65 -9.83 -8.16
CA PRO A 335 -0.76 -9.46 -9.57
C PRO A 335 -1.89 -8.46 -9.86
N GLN A 336 -3.00 -8.53 -9.12
CA GLN A 336 -4.12 -7.60 -9.28
C GLN A 336 -3.73 -6.18 -8.87
N VAL A 337 -3.15 -6.02 -7.67
CA VAL A 337 -2.69 -4.73 -7.15
C VAL A 337 -1.56 -4.16 -8.00
N THR A 338 -0.62 -5.01 -8.41
CA THR A 338 0.50 -4.60 -9.28
C THR A 338 -0.01 -4.08 -10.62
N ASN A 339 -0.91 -4.82 -11.27
CA ASN A 339 -1.51 -4.36 -12.51
C ASN A 339 -2.31 -3.06 -12.32
N LEU A 340 -3.03 -2.93 -11.19
CA LEU A 340 -3.80 -1.72 -10.89
C LEU A 340 -2.90 -0.48 -10.77
N ILE A 341 -1.78 -0.59 -10.04
CA ILE A 341 -0.82 0.50 -9.84
C ILE A 341 -0.07 0.84 -11.14
N ASN A 342 0.27 -0.16 -11.96
CA ASN A 342 0.97 0.05 -13.24
C ASN A 342 0.09 0.62 -14.37
N THR A 343 -1.22 0.69 -14.16
CA THR A 343 -2.16 1.10 -15.21
C THR A 343 -3.06 2.25 -14.79
N THR A 344 -2.97 2.69 -13.53
CA THR A 344 -3.82 3.72 -12.96
C THR A 344 -3.00 4.60 -12.02
N ARG A 345 -3.20 5.90 -12.18
CA ARG A 345 -2.68 6.87 -11.22
C ARG A 345 -3.73 7.18 -10.16
N ILE A 346 -3.48 6.69 -8.95
CA ILE A 346 -4.46 6.65 -7.85
C ILE A 346 -4.13 7.77 -6.85
N HIS A 347 -5.09 8.65 -6.59
CA HIS A 347 -4.95 9.71 -5.58
C HIS A 347 -5.90 9.49 -4.40
N ILE A 348 -5.35 9.35 -3.19
CA ILE A 348 -6.16 9.08 -2.00
C ILE A 348 -6.04 10.22 -0.99
N MET A 349 -7.18 10.83 -0.64
CA MET A 349 -7.35 11.83 0.41
C MET A 349 -8.14 11.23 1.58
N PRO A 350 -7.48 10.76 2.65
CA PRO A 350 -8.16 10.18 3.81
C PRO A 350 -9.02 11.18 4.60
N THR A 351 -8.67 12.45 4.60
CA THR A 351 -9.43 13.47 5.34
C THR A 351 -9.51 14.78 4.56
N MET A 352 -10.71 15.11 4.08
CA MET A 352 -11.01 16.40 3.49
C MET A 352 -11.29 17.47 4.54
N ASN A 353 -11.84 17.10 5.70
CA ASN A 353 -12.19 18.03 6.77
C ASN A 353 -11.48 17.62 8.10
N PRO A 354 -10.16 17.83 8.21
CA PRO A 354 -9.40 17.47 9.41
C PRO A 354 -9.75 18.31 10.64
N ASP A 355 -10.34 19.50 10.46
CA ASP A 355 -10.79 20.37 11.54
C ASP A 355 -12.08 19.84 12.17
N GLY A 356 -13.04 19.50 11.31
CA GLY A 356 -14.26 18.81 11.67
C GLY A 356 -14.02 17.43 12.25
N TYR A 357 -12.96 16.71 11.91
CA TYR A 357 -12.62 15.47 12.61
C TYR A 357 -12.37 15.70 14.11
N GLN A 358 -11.80 16.86 14.47
CA GLN A 358 -11.58 17.23 15.87
C GLN A 358 -12.80 17.88 16.55
N ARG A 359 -13.78 18.43 15.80
CA ARG A 359 -14.90 19.22 16.38
C ARG A 359 -16.32 18.94 15.86
N ALA A 360 -16.45 18.15 14.81
CA ALA A 360 -17.66 17.89 14.01
C ALA A 360 -18.35 19.13 13.39
N GLN A 361 -17.62 19.91 12.56
CA GLN A 361 -18.16 21.11 11.88
C GLN A 361 -17.54 21.28 10.46
N GLU A 362 -18.24 21.94 9.52
CA GLU A 362 -17.86 22.11 8.09
C GLU A 362 -17.27 23.50 7.74
N GLU A 363 -16.76 23.64 6.49
CA GLU A 363 -16.11 24.80 5.80
C GLU A 363 -14.57 24.82 5.94
N PRO A 364 -13.70 25.36 5.03
CA PRO A 364 -13.72 25.97 3.67
C PRO A 364 -12.92 25.14 2.62
N GLU A 365 -12.75 23.85 2.83
CA GLU A 365 -11.90 22.93 2.05
C GLU A 365 -12.37 22.76 0.60
N THR A 366 -13.62 23.14 0.33
CA THR A 366 -14.27 23.13 -0.98
C THR A 366 -13.43 23.84 -2.06
N ALA A 367 -12.82 24.99 -1.77
CA ALA A 367 -12.03 25.71 -2.77
C ALA A 367 -10.75 24.96 -3.17
N ALA A 368 -10.07 24.36 -2.20
CA ALA A 368 -8.87 23.55 -2.44
C ALA A 368 -9.22 22.31 -3.27
N VAL A 369 -10.31 21.62 -2.93
CA VAL A 369 -10.77 20.43 -3.66
C VAL A 369 -11.25 20.77 -5.07
N MET A 370 -11.99 21.87 -5.26
CA MET A 370 -12.38 22.33 -6.61
C MET A 370 -11.15 22.62 -7.48
N SER A 371 -10.11 23.27 -6.93
CA SER A 371 -8.86 23.50 -7.65
C SER A 371 -8.12 22.20 -7.97
N TRP A 372 -8.12 21.26 -7.02
CA TRP A 372 -7.47 19.96 -7.20
C TRP A 372 -8.16 19.11 -8.28
N ILE A 373 -9.50 19.05 -8.29
CA ILE A 373 -10.27 18.35 -9.33
C ILE A 373 -9.94 18.89 -10.73
N LYS A 374 -9.66 20.20 -10.84
CA LYS A 374 -9.29 20.84 -12.12
C LYS A 374 -7.82 20.64 -12.50
N SER A 375 -6.96 20.21 -11.58
CA SER A 375 -5.52 20.08 -11.79
C SER A 375 -5.10 18.76 -12.42
N TYR A 376 -5.93 17.72 -12.33
CA TYR A 376 -5.69 16.41 -12.93
C TYR A 376 -6.89 15.99 -13.80
N PRO A 377 -6.67 15.20 -14.87
CA PRO A 377 -7.75 14.67 -15.70
C PRO A 377 -8.48 13.50 -15.03
N PHE A 378 -9.03 13.69 -13.83
CA PHE A 378 -9.76 12.65 -13.10
C PHE A 378 -10.91 12.06 -13.92
N VAL A 379 -10.97 10.72 -13.95
CA VAL A 379 -11.95 9.94 -14.72
C VAL A 379 -13.05 9.39 -13.81
N LEU A 380 -12.65 8.75 -12.71
CA LEU A 380 -13.55 8.10 -11.76
C LEU A 380 -13.17 8.49 -10.33
N SER A 381 -14.19 8.61 -9.49
CA SER A 381 -14.05 8.94 -8.08
C SER A 381 -15.12 8.31 -7.22
N ALA A 382 -14.83 8.18 -5.93
CA ALA A 382 -15.88 8.21 -4.93
C ALA A 382 -15.49 9.06 -3.72
N ASN A 383 -16.50 9.63 -3.09
CA ASN A 383 -16.38 10.23 -1.77
C ASN A 383 -17.01 9.30 -0.71
N LEU A 384 -16.34 9.13 0.44
CA LEU A 384 -16.70 8.14 1.46
C LEU A 384 -17.32 8.79 2.70
N HIS A 385 -18.48 8.26 3.08
CA HIS A 385 -19.37 8.76 4.11
C HIS A 385 -19.76 7.66 5.11
N GLY A 386 -20.47 8.07 6.16
CA GLY A 386 -21.06 7.16 7.13
C GLY A 386 -22.38 7.67 7.69
N GLY A 387 -23.23 6.73 8.11
CA GLY A 387 -24.58 7.01 8.61
C GLY A 387 -25.65 6.13 7.96
N SER A 388 -25.32 5.51 6.83
CA SER A 388 -26.10 4.46 6.17
C SER A 388 -25.17 3.39 5.57
N LEU A 389 -25.69 2.43 4.82
CA LEU A 389 -24.89 1.47 4.05
C LEU A 389 -25.46 1.32 2.64
N VAL A 390 -25.01 2.17 1.72
CA VAL A 390 -25.53 2.27 0.34
C VAL A 390 -24.53 2.98 -0.57
N ALA A 391 -24.49 2.60 -1.85
CA ALA A 391 -23.81 3.38 -2.88
C ALA A 391 -24.79 4.38 -3.53
N ASN A 392 -24.67 5.64 -3.15
CA ASN A 392 -25.44 6.77 -3.66
C ASN A 392 -24.84 7.27 -4.98
N TYR A 393 -25.67 7.58 -5.97
CA TYR A 393 -25.22 8.08 -7.27
C TYR A 393 -26.01 9.29 -7.77
N PRO A 394 -25.41 10.13 -8.64
CA PRO A 394 -26.03 11.35 -9.15
C PRO A 394 -27.40 11.18 -9.83
N TYR A 395 -28.19 12.25 -9.92
CA TYR A 395 -28.00 13.52 -9.21
C TYR A 395 -28.46 13.47 -7.76
N ASP A 396 -27.85 14.28 -6.90
CA ASP A 396 -28.19 14.41 -5.48
C ASP A 396 -29.37 15.35 -5.23
N ASP A 397 -29.68 16.25 -6.16
CA ASP A 397 -30.84 17.14 -6.06
C ASP A 397 -31.81 17.00 -7.23
N ASN A 398 -32.96 17.67 -7.13
CA ASN A 398 -33.91 17.79 -8.22
C ASN A 398 -34.52 19.18 -8.27
N ARG A 399 -35.07 19.55 -9.42
CA ARG A 399 -35.65 20.88 -9.65
C ARG A 399 -36.75 21.25 -8.65
N SER A 400 -37.50 20.26 -8.16
CA SER A 400 -38.56 20.45 -7.15
C SER A 400 -38.04 20.52 -5.71
N GLN A 401 -36.75 20.26 -5.48
CA GLN A 401 -36.12 20.16 -4.15
C GLN A 401 -36.94 19.28 -3.19
N THR A 402 -37.42 18.13 -3.70
CA THR A 402 -38.33 17.23 -2.99
C THR A 402 -37.75 15.81 -2.94
N ASN A 403 -37.61 15.25 -1.73
CA ASN A 403 -37.12 13.89 -1.52
C ASN A 403 -38.03 12.84 -2.18
N GLY A 404 -37.49 11.66 -2.52
CA GLY A 404 -38.27 10.56 -3.09
C GLY A 404 -38.59 10.71 -4.58
N ILE A 405 -38.02 11.71 -5.25
CA ILE A 405 -38.19 11.92 -6.69
C ILE A 405 -36.82 11.75 -7.36
N PRO A 406 -36.61 10.68 -8.14
CA PRO A 406 -35.34 10.43 -8.78
C PRO A 406 -35.01 11.51 -9.82
N ASN A 407 -33.73 11.86 -9.91
CA ASN A 407 -33.20 12.76 -10.93
C ASN A 407 -32.02 12.08 -11.65
N PRO A 408 -32.29 11.25 -12.67
CA PRO A 408 -31.25 10.50 -13.36
C PRO A 408 -30.36 11.43 -14.20
N THR A 409 -29.07 11.12 -14.27
CA THR A 409 -28.14 11.80 -15.19
C THR A 409 -28.28 11.27 -16.63
N PRO A 410 -27.70 11.96 -17.62
CA PRO A 410 -27.55 11.40 -18.98
C PRO A 410 -26.80 10.06 -19.01
N ASP A 411 -25.95 9.78 -18.01
CA ASP A 411 -25.17 8.54 -17.85
C ASP A 411 -25.68 7.65 -16.70
N ASP A 412 -26.99 7.70 -16.40
CA ASP A 412 -27.62 6.98 -15.27
C ASP A 412 -27.32 5.46 -15.27
N ASP A 413 -27.22 4.84 -16.45
CA ASP A 413 -26.86 3.43 -16.57
C ASP A 413 -25.41 3.15 -16.14
N VAL A 414 -24.47 4.02 -16.51
CA VAL A 414 -23.06 3.98 -16.08
C VAL A 414 -22.98 4.15 -14.56
N PHE A 415 -23.67 5.13 -13.99
CA PHE A 415 -23.68 5.35 -12.55
C PHE A 415 -24.27 4.18 -11.77
N LYS A 416 -25.37 3.60 -12.23
CA LYS A 416 -25.94 2.38 -11.63
C LYS A 416 -24.95 1.21 -11.69
N MET A 417 -24.22 1.06 -12.80
CA MET A 417 -23.18 0.05 -12.94
C MET A 417 -22.03 0.29 -11.94
N LEU A 418 -21.52 1.51 -11.84
CA LEU A 418 -20.46 1.90 -10.91
C LEU A 418 -20.86 1.68 -9.45
N ALA A 419 -22.06 2.11 -9.06
CA ALA A 419 -22.60 1.89 -7.71
C ALA A 419 -22.74 0.38 -7.41
N LYS A 420 -23.19 -0.42 -8.40
CA LYS A 420 -23.30 -1.89 -8.27
C LYS A 420 -21.94 -2.58 -8.18
N VAL A 421 -20.88 -2.06 -8.80
CA VAL A 421 -19.53 -2.61 -8.64
C VAL A 421 -19.14 -2.60 -7.16
N TYR A 422 -19.35 -1.48 -6.47
CA TYR A 422 -19.02 -1.38 -5.06
C TYR A 422 -19.97 -2.21 -4.18
N SER A 423 -21.28 -2.05 -4.38
CA SER A 423 -22.32 -2.68 -3.56
C SER A 423 -22.30 -4.22 -3.63
N ASN A 424 -22.11 -4.79 -4.82
CA ASN A 424 -22.07 -6.25 -5.00
C ASN A 424 -20.77 -6.88 -4.48
N ALA A 425 -19.66 -6.13 -4.51
CA ALA A 425 -18.40 -6.58 -3.93
C ALA A 425 -18.43 -6.52 -2.38
N HIS A 426 -19.29 -5.67 -1.81
CA HIS A 426 -19.45 -5.57 -0.36
C HIS A 426 -20.34 -6.71 0.16
N PRO A 427 -19.98 -7.41 1.25
CA PRO A 427 -20.71 -8.59 1.73
C PRO A 427 -22.18 -8.36 2.07
N THR A 428 -22.55 -7.14 2.46
CA THR A 428 -23.90 -6.83 2.95
C THR A 428 -24.56 -5.60 2.32
N MET A 429 -23.85 -4.80 1.50
CA MET A 429 -24.42 -3.53 1.01
C MET A 429 -25.56 -3.80 0.03
N HIS A 430 -25.40 -4.82 -0.83
CA HIS A 430 -26.42 -5.27 -1.78
C HIS A 430 -27.70 -5.83 -1.12
N ILE A 431 -27.69 -6.03 0.21
CA ILE A 431 -28.87 -6.47 0.96
C ILE A 431 -29.77 -5.24 1.19
N PRO A 432 -31.07 -5.27 0.81
CA PRO A 432 -31.91 -4.06 0.77
C PRO A 432 -32.08 -3.30 2.09
N THR A 433 -31.90 -3.93 3.25
CA THR A 433 -32.08 -3.29 4.56
C THR A 433 -30.85 -3.55 5.45
N PRO A 434 -29.72 -2.91 5.16
CA PRO A 434 -28.47 -3.21 5.85
C PRO A 434 -28.42 -2.63 7.27
N CYS A 435 -29.07 -1.48 7.50
CA CYS A 435 -29.12 -0.81 8.79
C CYS A 435 -30.38 -1.18 9.56
N LYS A 436 -30.26 -2.13 10.51
CA LYS A 436 -31.40 -2.63 11.29
C LYS A 436 -32.13 -1.55 12.10
N ASP A 437 -31.39 -0.54 12.55
CA ASP A 437 -31.94 0.57 13.35
C ASP A 437 -32.60 1.66 12.50
N GLN A 438 -32.54 1.55 11.17
CA GLN A 438 -33.15 2.48 10.21
C GLN A 438 -34.11 1.72 9.26
N PRO A 439 -35.22 1.14 9.77
CA PRO A 439 -36.08 0.24 9.00
C PRO A 439 -36.83 0.91 7.83
N ARG A 440 -36.75 2.24 7.71
CA ARG A 440 -37.32 3.00 6.57
C ARG A 440 -36.37 3.08 5.39
N GLU A 441 -35.10 2.78 5.60
CA GLU A 441 -34.10 2.74 4.53
C GLU A 441 -34.14 1.38 3.85
N VAL A 442 -34.62 1.38 2.61
CA VAL A 442 -34.67 0.20 1.75
C VAL A 442 -34.02 0.56 0.43
N PHE A 443 -32.87 -0.02 0.15
CA PHE A 443 -32.07 0.23 -1.05
C PHE A 443 -31.93 -1.05 -1.86
N PRO A 444 -32.83 -1.34 -2.81
CA PRO A 444 -32.69 -2.49 -3.70
C PRO A 444 -31.31 -2.51 -4.36
N ASP A 445 -30.66 -3.67 -4.36
CA ASP A 445 -29.27 -3.87 -4.84
C ASP A 445 -28.20 -3.02 -4.12
N GLY A 446 -28.53 -2.38 -2.99
CA GLY A 446 -27.61 -1.55 -2.21
C GLY A 446 -27.18 -0.27 -2.91
N ILE A 447 -27.99 0.25 -3.84
CA ILE A 447 -27.71 1.49 -4.56
C ILE A 447 -28.91 2.44 -4.49
N VAL A 448 -28.68 3.74 -4.60
CA VAL A 448 -29.75 4.73 -4.62
C VAL A 448 -29.37 5.98 -5.42
N ASN A 449 -30.31 6.55 -6.17
CA ASN A 449 -30.14 7.89 -6.74
C ASN A 449 -30.30 8.92 -5.62
N GLY A 450 -29.39 9.90 -5.49
CA GLY A 450 -29.37 10.81 -4.35
C GLY A 450 -30.67 11.58 -4.16
N ALA A 451 -31.18 12.21 -5.20
CA ALA A 451 -32.45 12.94 -5.13
C ALA A 451 -33.66 12.05 -4.76
N ASN A 452 -33.61 10.76 -5.11
CA ASN A 452 -34.62 9.78 -4.71
C ASN A 452 -34.51 9.41 -3.22
N TRP A 453 -33.31 9.44 -2.63
CA TRP A 453 -33.13 9.21 -1.21
C TRP A 453 -33.53 10.45 -0.40
N TYR A 454 -32.74 11.51 -0.52
CA TYR A 454 -33.04 12.84 -0.01
C TYR A 454 -32.22 13.88 -0.77
N VAL A 455 -32.81 15.05 -0.98
CA VAL A 455 -32.21 16.09 -1.81
C VAL A 455 -31.03 16.77 -1.09
N VAL A 456 -29.87 16.82 -1.75
CA VAL A 456 -28.65 17.51 -1.30
C VAL A 456 -28.15 18.49 -2.37
N PRO A 457 -28.54 19.78 -2.33
CA PRO A 457 -28.05 20.76 -3.28
C PRO A 457 -26.60 21.15 -2.97
N GLY A 458 -25.78 21.30 -4.02
CA GLY A 458 -24.39 21.77 -3.88
C GLY A 458 -23.37 20.70 -3.47
N GLY A 459 -23.74 19.42 -3.51
CA GLY A 459 -22.85 18.31 -3.19
C GLY A 459 -21.64 18.19 -4.14
N MET A 460 -20.53 17.68 -3.60
CA MET A 460 -19.29 17.45 -4.35
C MET A 460 -19.47 16.43 -5.48
N GLN A 461 -20.33 15.43 -5.27
CA GLN A 461 -20.63 14.37 -6.23
C GLN A 461 -21.14 14.94 -7.56
N ASP A 462 -22.19 15.75 -7.51
CA ASP A 462 -22.78 16.39 -8.69
C ASP A 462 -21.84 17.43 -9.31
N TRP A 463 -21.07 18.14 -8.47
CA TRP A 463 -20.10 19.12 -8.95
C TRP A 463 -19.01 18.48 -9.82
N ASN A 464 -18.48 17.31 -9.43
CA ASN A 464 -17.50 16.56 -10.22
C ASN A 464 -18.04 16.28 -11.64
N TYR A 465 -19.25 15.73 -11.74
CA TYR A 465 -19.86 15.34 -13.01
C TYR A 465 -20.22 16.54 -13.89
N LEU A 466 -20.69 17.64 -13.29
CA LEU A 466 -21.12 18.83 -14.04
C LEU A 466 -19.95 19.75 -14.45
N ASN A 467 -18.86 19.74 -13.69
CA ASN A 467 -17.76 20.69 -13.88
C ASN A 467 -16.45 20.03 -14.33
N SER A 468 -16.37 18.71 -14.42
CA SER A 468 -15.16 18.02 -14.89
C SER A 468 -15.53 16.79 -15.72
N ASN A 469 -14.54 16.00 -16.13
CA ASN A 469 -14.77 14.68 -16.73
C ASN A 469 -15.05 13.59 -15.69
N CYS A 470 -14.89 13.89 -14.40
CA CYS A 470 -14.88 12.90 -13.34
C CYS A 470 -16.28 12.44 -12.99
N PHE A 471 -16.50 11.13 -13.05
CA PHE A 471 -17.71 10.48 -12.54
C PHE A 471 -17.48 10.19 -11.05
N GLU A 472 -18.26 10.82 -10.17
CA GLU A 472 -18.16 10.57 -8.73
C GLU A 472 -19.45 9.94 -8.20
N ILE A 473 -19.31 8.97 -7.30
CA ILE A 473 -20.41 8.45 -6.48
C ILE A 473 -20.11 8.69 -4.99
N THR A 474 -21.14 8.68 -4.16
CA THR A 474 -21.03 8.78 -2.71
C THR A 474 -21.24 7.40 -2.10
N ILE A 475 -20.31 6.94 -1.25
CA ILE A 475 -20.37 5.61 -0.64
C ILE A 475 -20.60 5.78 0.86
N GLU A 476 -21.77 5.36 1.33
CA GLU A 476 -22.08 5.24 2.75
C GLU A 476 -21.54 3.89 3.24
N MET A 477 -20.47 3.92 4.05
CA MET A 477 -19.69 2.73 4.39
C MET A 477 -20.22 1.94 5.59
N GLY A 478 -21.20 2.48 6.31
CA GLY A 478 -21.69 1.87 7.55
C GLY A 478 -22.68 2.74 8.30
N CYS A 479 -23.64 2.08 8.94
CA CYS A 479 -24.72 2.74 9.69
C CYS A 479 -24.21 3.60 10.85
N MET A 480 -23.07 3.22 11.45
CA MET A 480 -22.46 3.97 12.54
C MET A 480 -21.40 4.91 11.98
N LYS A 481 -21.62 6.22 12.10
CA LYS A 481 -20.68 7.25 11.61
C LYS A 481 -19.28 7.12 12.22
N PHE A 482 -19.25 6.83 13.53
CA PHE A 482 -18.02 6.72 14.31
C PHE A 482 -18.06 5.42 15.15
N PRO A 483 -17.72 4.27 14.55
CA PRO A 483 -17.69 2.99 15.25
C PRO A 483 -16.54 2.88 16.25
N HIS A 484 -16.63 1.92 17.16
CA HIS A 484 -15.53 1.66 18.09
C HIS A 484 -14.31 1.11 17.33
N ALA A 485 -13.09 1.43 17.78
CA ALA A 485 -11.86 1.03 17.09
C ALA A 485 -11.76 -0.50 16.85
N SER A 486 -12.32 -1.30 17.76
CA SER A 486 -12.38 -2.77 17.64
C SER A 486 -13.19 -3.27 16.44
N GLU A 487 -14.04 -2.44 15.84
CA GLU A 487 -14.86 -2.79 14.68
C GLU A 487 -14.16 -2.48 13.34
N LEU A 488 -13.08 -1.68 13.35
CA LEU A 488 -12.40 -1.22 12.14
C LEU A 488 -11.82 -2.36 11.30
N GLN A 489 -11.33 -3.43 11.93
CA GLN A 489 -10.86 -4.63 11.22
C GLN A 489 -11.99 -5.25 10.39
N GLN A 490 -13.20 -5.31 10.94
CA GLN A 490 -14.35 -5.86 10.23
C GLN A 490 -14.76 -4.96 9.05
N TYR A 491 -14.78 -3.63 9.26
CA TYR A 491 -15.02 -2.68 8.17
C TYR A 491 -14.01 -2.85 7.02
N TRP A 492 -12.73 -3.04 7.36
CA TRP A 492 -11.68 -3.30 6.37
C TRP A 492 -11.97 -4.57 5.57
N LEU A 493 -12.21 -5.69 6.24
CA LEU A 493 -12.49 -6.96 5.58
C LEU A 493 -13.74 -6.89 4.67
N GLN A 494 -14.74 -6.11 5.06
CA GLN A 494 -15.96 -5.92 4.27
C GLN A 494 -15.77 -4.99 3.05
N ASN A 495 -14.89 -3.99 3.15
CA ASN A 495 -14.74 -2.96 2.11
C ASN A 495 -13.53 -3.15 1.20
N ARG A 496 -12.49 -3.89 1.61
CA ARG A 496 -11.23 -4.05 0.84
C ARG A 496 -11.47 -4.43 -0.62
N LEU A 497 -12.31 -5.45 -0.86
CA LEU A 497 -12.61 -5.90 -2.22
C LEU A 497 -13.40 -4.86 -3.01
N SER A 498 -14.36 -4.18 -2.38
CA SER A 498 -15.17 -3.14 -3.02
C SER A 498 -14.33 -1.93 -3.42
N LEU A 499 -13.42 -1.49 -2.55
CA LEU A 499 -12.51 -0.39 -2.82
C LEU A 499 -11.62 -0.69 -4.05
N VAL A 500 -10.98 -1.86 -4.07
CA VAL A 500 -10.13 -2.28 -5.20
C VAL A 500 -10.94 -2.45 -6.48
N SER A 501 -12.09 -3.14 -6.43
CA SER A 501 -12.95 -3.39 -7.60
C SER A 501 -13.49 -2.09 -8.21
N PHE A 502 -13.71 -1.07 -7.39
CA PHE A 502 -14.20 0.22 -7.85
C PHE A 502 -13.09 1.04 -8.53
N ILE A 503 -11.84 1.00 -8.03
CA ILE A 503 -10.70 1.60 -8.76
C ILE A 503 -10.59 0.95 -10.15
N GLU A 504 -10.64 -0.38 -10.23
CA GLU A 504 -10.58 -1.11 -11.51
C GLU A 504 -11.67 -0.71 -12.51
N ALA A 505 -12.80 -0.17 -12.03
CA ALA A 505 -13.89 0.28 -12.90
C ALA A 505 -13.51 1.50 -13.76
N VAL A 506 -12.43 2.22 -13.42
CA VAL A 506 -11.91 3.34 -14.21
C VAL A 506 -11.50 2.92 -15.63
N HIS A 507 -11.15 1.64 -15.83
CA HIS A 507 -10.77 1.10 -17.14
C HIS A 507 -11.95 0.68 -18.02
N LYS A 508 -13.20 0.90 -17.59
CA LYS A 508 -14.39 0.54 -18.38
C LYS A 508 -14.69 1.59 -19.45
N GLY A 509 -15.40 1.16 -20.50
CA GLY A 509 -15.83 2.06 -21.58
C GLY A 509 -14.81 2.22 -22.68
N VAL A 510 -14.52 3.48 -23.06
CA VAL A 510 -13.64 3.82 -24.17
C VAL A 510 -12.60 4.85 -23.75
N SER A 511 -11.34 4.54 -23.98
CA SER A 511 -10.25 5.53 -23.94
C SER A 511 -9.52 5.60 -25.29
N GLY A 512 -8.74 6.66 -25.48
CA GLY A 512 -7.98 6.86 -26.70
C GLY A 512 -7.34 8.24 -26.77
N PHE A 513 -6.87 8.59 -27.97
CA PHE A 513 -6.23 9.87 -28.24
C PHE A 513 -6.91 10.61 -29.39
N VAL A 514 -7.01 11.93 -29.23
CA VAL A 514 -7.38 12.89 -30.27
C VAL A 514 -6.10 13.54 -30.78
N ARG A 515 -5.74 13.28 -32.04
CA ARG A 515 -4.50 13.79 -32.64
C ARG A 515 -4.74 14.58 -33.92
N SER A 516 -3.90 15.57 -34.17
CA SER A 516 -3.84 16.28 -35.44
C SER A 516 -3.22 15.41 -36.55
N THR A 517 -3.23 15.90 -37.79
CA THR A 517 -2.56 15.26 -38.94
C THR A 517 -1.08 15.01 -38.73
N GLU A 518 -0.46 15.87 -37.92
CA GLU A 518 0.97 15.87 -37.64
C GLU A 518 1.31 14.90 -36.50
N GLY A 519 0.30 14.23 -35.93
CA GLY A 519 0.47 13.28 -34.82
C GLY A 519 0.46 13.91 -33.43
N ASN A 520 0.35 15.23 -33.33
CA ASN A 520 0.30 15.97 -32.07
C ASN A 520 -1.05 15.76 -31.35
N GLY A 521 -1.01 15.56 -30.03
CA GLY A 521 -2.21 15.51 -29.20
C GLY A 521 -2.99 16.83 -29.22
N ILE A 522 -4.32 16.75 -29.27
CA ILE A 522 -5.21 17.92 -29.23
C ILE A 522 -5.90 17.95 -27.86
N ALA A 523 -5.48 18.89 -27.01
CA ALA A 523 -6.11 19.14 -25.72
C ALA A 523 -7.47 19.82 -25.87
N ASN A 524 -8.37 19.61 -24.90
CA ASN A 524 -9.71 20.20 -24.86
C ASN A 524 -10.58 19.90 -26.08
N ALA A 525 -10.31 18.79 -26.78
CA ALA A 525 -11.25 18.28 -27.77
C ALA A 525 -12.46 17.69 -27.07
N THR A 526 -13.65 17.91 -27.60
CA THR A 526 -14.91 17.37 -27.10
C THR A 526 -15.18 16.00 -27.69
N ILE A 527 -15.42 15.00 -26.83
CA ILE A 527 -15.85 13.65 -27.17
C ILE A 527 -17.30 13.49 -26.74
N SER A 528 -18.21 13.36 -27.71
CA SER A 528 -19.64 13.22 -27.48
C SER A 528 -20.12 11.84 -27.96
N VAL A 529 -21.07 11.27 -27.23
CA VAL A 529 -21.69 9.99 -27.56
C VAL A 529 -23.13 10.24 -27.99
N PHE A 530 -23.51 9.79 -29.18
CA PHE A 530 -24.86 9.98 -29.69
C PHE A 530 -25.89 9.34 -28.74
N GLY A 531 -26.89 10.13 -28.33
CA GLY A 531 -27.95 9.70 -27.41
C GLY A 531 -27.62 9.91 -25.92
N ILE A 532 -26.41 10.34 -25.58
CA ILE A 532 -26.03 10.71 -24.21
C ILE A 532 -25.71 12.21 -24.18
N GLU A 533 -26.54 12.98 -23.49
CA GLU A 533 -26.43 14.45 -23.37
C GLU A 533 -25.36 14.90 -22.36
N HIS A 534 -24.20 14.23 -22.37
CA HIS A 534 -23.03 14.58 -21.59
C HIS A 534 -21.78 14.21 -22.39
N HIS A 535 -20.82 15.12 -22.45
CA HIS A 535 -19.56 14.95 -23.20
C HIS A 535 -18.37 14.99 -22.26
N VAL A 536 -17.25 14.41 -22.69
CA VAL A 536 -15.95 14.56 -22.00
C VAL A 536 -14.98 15.35 -22.86
N ILE A 537 -13.94 15.88 -22.25
CA ILE A 537 -12.86 16.60 -22.93
C ILE A 537 -11.53 15.84 -22.86
N SER A 538 -10.70 15.97 -23.89
CA SER A 538 -9.34 15.40 -23.88
C SER A 538 -8.38 16.20 -22.99
N ALA A 539 -7.44 15.49 -22.36
CA ALA A 539 -6.36 16.05 -21.55
C ALA A 539 -5.22 16.63 -22.40
N ALA A 540 -4.15 17.07 -21.76
CA ALA A 540 -3.07 17.84 -22.39
C ALA A 540 -2.40 17.08 -23.56
N ALA A 541 -2.25 15.76 -23.46
CA ALA A 541 -1.67 14.92 -24.52
C ALA A 541 -2.71 14.47 -25.57
N GLY A 542 -3.95 14.98 -25.49
CA GLY A 542 -5.07 14.63 -26.35
C GLY A 542 -5.73 13.30 -26.00
N ASP A 543 -5.28 12.63 -24.94
CA ASP A 543 -5.91 11.45 -24.36
C ASP A 543 -7.24 11.75 -23.70
N PHE A 544 -8.14 10.77 -23.71
CA PHE A 544 -9.46 10.89 -23.11
C PHE A 544 -9.93 9.53 -22.59
N TRP A 545 -10.86 9.56 -21.63
CA TRP A 545 -11.58 8.41 -21.11
C TRP A 545 -13.06 8.72 -21.05
N ARG A 546 -13.88 7.79 -21.53
CA ARG A 546 -15.34 7.86 -21.54
C ARG A 546 -15.91 6.55 -21.02
N LEU A 547 -16.32 6.55 -19.75
CA LEU A 547 -16.98 5.41 -19.12
C LEU A 547 -18.31 5.13 -19.82
N LEU A 548 -18.51 3.87 -20.23
CA LEU A 548 -19.70 3.40 -20.95
C LEU A 548 -19.94 1.93 -20.60
N LEU A 549 -21.21 1.51 -20.69
CA LEU A 549 -21.58 0.10 -20.61
C LEU A 549 -21.19 -0.66 -21.90
N PRO A 550 -21.22 -2.00 -21.89
CA PRO A 550 -21.19 -2.81 -23.11
C PRO A 550 -22.30 -2.37 -24.08
N GLY A 551 -21.94 -2.00 -25.31
CA GLY A 551 -22.94 -1.52 -26.28
C GLY A 551 -22.34 -1.03 -27.60
N ASN A 552 -23.23 -0.65 -28.52
CA ASN A 552 -22.84 -0.02 -29.79
C ASN A 552 -23.03 1.48 -29.66
N TYR A 553 -21.97 2.26 -29.89
CA TYR A 553 -22.00 3.70 -29.73
C TYR A 553 -21.54 4.39 -31.01
N THR A 554 -22.16 5.52 -31.31
CA THR A 554 -21.65 6.47 -32.31
C THR A 554 -20.98 7.60 -31.54
N ILE A 555 -19.68 7.73 -31.72
CA ILE A 555 -18.86 8.71 -30.99
C ILE A 555 -18.42 9.78 -31.99
N THR A 556 -18.64 11.05 -31.64
CA THR A 556 -18.17 12.20 -32.41
C THR A 556 -17.12 12.95 -31.62
N THR A 557 -16.06 13.36 -32.30
CA THR A 557 -15.00 14.18 -31.72
C THR A 557 -14.93 15.51 -32.45
N SER A 558 -14.88 16.61 -31.70
CA SER A 558 -14.74 17.96 -32.25
C SER A 558 -13.73 18.76 -31.44
N ALA A 559 -13.01 19.67 -32.09
CA ALA A 559 -12.06 20.56 -31.43
C ALA A 559 -12.07 21.92 -32.14
N HIS A 560 -11.87 23.00 -31.39
CA HIS A 560 -11.85 24.34 -31.97
C HIS A 560 -10.76 24.46 -33.05
N GLY A 561 -11.12 24.90 -34.26
CA GLY A 561 -10.22 24.99 -35.41
C GLY A 561 -10.06 23.70 -36.23
N TYR A 562 -10.74 22.61 -35.86
CA TYR A 562 -10.74 21.33 -36.57
C TYR A 562 -12.15 20.96 -37.05
N GLY A 563 -12.27 20.27 -38.19
CA GLY A 563 -13.57 19.73 -38.65
C GLY A 563 -13.99 18.53 -37.81
N THR A 564 -15.29 18.31 -37.56
CA THR A 564 -15.80 17.20 -36.73
C THR A 564 -15.53 15.83 -37.36
N TYR A 565 -15.04 14.89 -36.57
CA TYR A 565 -14.84 13.49 -36.97
C TYR A 565 -15.88 12.59 -36.31
N LEU A 566 -16.36 11.59 -37.06
CA LEU A 566 -17.39 10.64 -36.62
C LEU A 566 -16.84 9.22 -36.68
N ILE A 567 -16.98 8.48 -35.59
CA ILE A 567 -16.52 7.10 -35.45
C ILE A 567 -17.67 6.22 -34.96
N PHE A 568 -17.87 5.09 -35.63
CA PHE A 568 -18.75 4.02 -35.16
C PHE A 568 -17.92 3.03 -34.35
N LYS A 569 -18.21 2.87 -33.05
CA LYS A 569 -17.48 1.92 -32.18
C LYS A 569 -18.45 0.94 -31.53
N LYS A 570 -18.15 -0.34 -31.71
CA LYS A 570 -18.86 -1.44 -31.06
C LYS A 570 -18.04 -1.94 -29.87
N LEU A 571 -18.61 -1.89 -28.67
CA LEU A 571 -17.96 -2.33 -27.43
C LEU A 571 -18.42 -3.74 -27.10
N TYR A 572 -17.47 -4.67 -27.00
CA TYR A 572 -17.68 -6.02 -26.51
C TYR A 572 -16.82 -6.22 -25.26
N PHE A 573 -17.43 -6.63 -24.14
CA PHE A 573 -16.65 -7.04 -22.98
C PHE A 573 -16.30 -8.52 -23.09
N LYS A 574 -15.10 -8.80 -23.59
CA LYS A 574 -14.33 -10.00 -23.24
C LYS A 574 -12.99 -9.49 -22.72
N ASN A 575 -12.84 -9.32 -21.39
CA ASN A 575 -11.60 -9.08 -20.61
C ASN A 575 -10.33 -8.58 -21.34
N ILE A 576 -10.43 -7.68 -22.32
CA ILE A 576 -9.33 -7.21 -23.16
C ILE A 576 -9.65 -5.77 -23.60
N TYR A 577 -8.70 -4.90 -23.28
CA TYR A 577 -8.56 -3.48 -23.54
C TYR A 577 -8.73 -3.12 -25.03
N TYR A 578 -9.39 -1.98 -25.34
CA TYR A 578 -9.49 -1.45 -26.71
C TYR A 578 -9.05 0.01 -26.80
N ASN A 579 -7.76 0.23 -27.10
CA ASN A 579 -7.24 1.54 -27.50
C ASN A 579 -7.81 1.97 -28.86
N SER A 580 -8.37 3.18 -28.95
CA SER A 580 -8.77 3.78 -30.24
C SER A 580 -7.92 5.02 -30.56
N LEU A 581 -7.40 5.06 -31.79
CA LEU A 581 -6.64 6.20 -32.33
C LEU A 581 -7.54 7.00 -33.29
N ILE A 582 -7.70 8.31 -33.04
CA ILE A 582 -8.45 9.23 -33.92
C ILE A 582 -7.48 10.26 -34.51
N ILE A 583 -7.35 10.32 -35.84
CA ILE A 583 -6.44 11.23 -36.56
C ILE A 583 -7.26 12.24 -37.38
N PHE A 584 -7.09 13.54 -37.12
CA PHE A 584 -7.72 14.63 -37.86
C PHE A 584 -6.90 15.04 -39.08
N GLY A 585 -7.56 15.52 -40.13
CA GLY A 585 -7.08 15.90 -41.47
C GLY A 585 -7.27 17.39 -41.76
N THR A 586 -6.21 18.17 -41.96
CA THR A 586 -6.30 19.57 -42.43
C THR A 586 -6.18 19.64 -43.95
N THR A 587 -7.30 19.51 -44.69
CA THR A 587 -7.38 20.13 -46.03
C THR A 587 -8.83 20.45 -46.41
N TRP A 588 -9.09 21.74 -46.63
CA TRP A 588 -10.25 22.21 -47.38
C TRP A 588 -10.09 21.81 -48.85
N ARG A 589 -10.87 20.85 -49.33
CA ARG A 589 -11.32 20.78 -50.73
C ARG A 589 -12.72 20.18 -50.81
N SER A 590 -13.68 21.02 -51.17
CA SER A 590 -15.00 20.61 -51.67
C SER A 590 -14.84 19.72 -52.91
N LYS A 591 -15.37 18.48 -52.89
CA LYS A 591 -15.97 17.72 -54.03
C LYS A 591 -16.44 16.31 -53.59
N PRO A 592 -17.36 15.66 -54.34
CA PRO A 592 -18.66 15.20 -53.83
C PRO A 592 -18.73 13.71 -53.44
N PHE A 593 -19.77 13.39 -52.67
CA PHE A 593 -20.28 12.05 -52.33
C PHE A 593 -20.14 11.00 -53.44
N PRO A 594 -19.69 9.76 -53.12
CA PRO A 594 -20.09 8.58 -53.85
C PRO A 594 -21.31 7.91 -53.19
N LYS A 595 -22.26 7.62 -54.07
CA LYS A 595 -23.60 7.03 -53.90
C LYS A 595 -23.69 5.79 -52.99
N LEU A 596 -24.83 5.70 -52.31
CA LEU A 596 -25.44 4.47 -51.81
C LEU A 596 -25.40 3.35 -52.85
N LEU A 597 -25.02 2.15 -52.41
CA LEU A 597 -25.41 0.88 -53.02
C LEU A 597 -26.29 0.14 -52.02
N VAL A 598 -27.60 0.27 -52.21
CA VAL A 598 -28.60 -0.64 -51.65
C VAL A 598 -28.60 -1.87 -52.56
N GLN A 599 -28.26 -3.04 -52.02
CA GLN A 599 -28.61 -4.32 -52.65
C GLN A 599 -29.81 -4.90 -51.91
N HIS A 600 -30.93 -4.92 -52.62
CA HIS A 600 -32.10 -5.74 -52.32
C HIS A 600 -31.71 -7.22 -52.39
N VAL A 601 -32.13 -7.99 -51.39
CA VAL A 601 -32.26 -9.44 -51.49
C VAL A 601 -33.75 -9.73 -51.71
N ASN A 602 -34.02 -10.50 -52.77
CA ASN A 602 -35.36 -10.97 -53.18
C ASN A 602 -36.06 -11.78 -52.10
#